data_AF-C4L6U8-F1
#
_entry.id   AF-C4L6U8-F1
#
_cell.length_a   1.000
_cell.length_b   1.000
_cell.length_c   1.000
_cell.angle_alpha   90.00
_cell.angle_beta   90.00
_cell.angle_gamma   90.00
#
_symmetry.space_group_name_H-M   'P 1'
#
loop_
_entity.id
_entity.type
_entity.pdbx_description
1 polymer ?
#
loop_
_entity_poly.entity_id
_entity_poly.type
_entity_poly.pdbx_seq_one_letter_code
_entity_poly.pdbx_strand_id
1 'polypeptide(L)'
;MFDYIDPFLWQLVIVPILTIGGGVVAAMIMKRIWVGPVVTFLLNAIIELTYFAVYYDHSPFDVSHLSSWNIIFPLISLLFSFIFVGLLKTKKSI
;
A
#
# COMPACT_ATOMS: atom_id res chain seq x y z
N MET A 1 4.83 4.64 21.18
CA MET A 1 4.23 3.43 20.56
C MET A 1 5.18 2.76 19.58
N PHE A 2 5.97 3.50 18.79
CA PHE A 2 6.92 2.91 17.84
C PHE A 2 8.35 2.74 18.38
N ASP A 3 8.69 3.28 19.56
CA ASP A 3 9.96 2.93 20.24
C ASP A 3 10.05 1.44 20.63
N TYR A 4 8.95 0.70 20.49
CA TYR A 4 8.86 -0.73 20.76
C TYR A 4 8.84 -1.61 19.51
N ILE A 5 8.77 -1.02 18.31
CA ILE A 5 8.75 -1.76 17.05
C ILE A 5 10.03 -1.46 16.28
N ASP A 6 10.76 -2.51 15.94
CA ASP A 6 11.98 -2.39 15.14
C ASP A 6 11.68 -1.69 13.79
N PRO A 7 12.49 -0.70 13.37
CA PRO A 7 12.26 0.04 12.13
C PRO A 7 12.25 -0.84 10.87
N PHE A 8 13.07 -1.90 10.82
CA PHE A 8 13.06 -2.81 9.68
C PHE A 8 11.80 -3.66 9.68
N LEU A 9 11.34 -4.12 10.84
CA LEU A 9 10.07 -4.83 10.96
C LEU A 9 8.89 -3.97 10.50
N TRP A 10 8.86 -2.70 10.91
CA TRP A 10 7.85 -1.75 10.48
C TRP A 10 7.88 -1.55 8.95
N GLN A 11 9.05 -1.24 8.39
CA GLN A 11 9.18 -0.86 6.99
C GLN A 11 9.08 -2.02 6.01
N LEU A 12 9.57 -3.22 6.35
CA LEU A 12 9.68 -4.35 5.41
C LEU A 12 8.60 -5.42 5.59
N VAL A 13 7.87 -5.40 6.71
CA VAL A 13 6.84 -6.41 6.98
C VAL A 13 5.49 -5.77 7.21
N ILE A 14 5.38 -4.87 8.20
CA ILE A 14 4.08 -4.33 8.61
C ILE A 14 3.51 -3.41 7.52
N VAL A 15 4.24 -2.38 7.11
CA VAL A 15 3.78 -1.41 6.09
C VAL A 15 3.47 -2.09 4.76
N PRO A 16 4.32 -2.99 4.21
CA PRO A 16 4.02 -3.67 2.95
C PRO A 16 2.77 -4.55 3.04
N ILE A 17 2.58 -5.31 4.11
CA ILE A 17 1.40 -6.16 4.28
C ILE A 17 0.12 -5.32 4.34
N LEU A 18 0.13 -4.23 5.12
CA LEU A 18 -1.04 -3.36 5.26
C LEU A 18 -1.38 -2.65 3.94
N THR A 19 -0.39 -2.07 3.27
CA THR A 19 -0.61 -1.26 2.07
C THR A 19 -0.93 -2.11 0.85
N ILE A 20 -0.09 -3.12 0.54
CA ILE A 20 -0.29 -4.01 -0.62
C ILE A 20 -1.49 -4.92 -0.38
N GLY A 21 -1.57 -5.53 0.80
CA GLY A 21 -2.69 -6.42 1.16
C GLY A 21 -4.03 -5.68 1.13
N GLY A 22 -4.08 -4.49 1.73
CA GLY A 22 -5.27 -3.63 1.69
C GLY A 22 -5.66 -3.24 0.27
N GLY A 23 -4.68 -2.86 -0.56
CA GLY A 23 -4.93 -2.53 -1.97
C GLY A 23 -5.46 -3.71 -2.78
N VAL A 24 -4.84 -4.88 -2.68
CA VAL A 24 -5.27 -6.09 -3.38
C VAL A 24 -6.67 -6.51 -2.96
N VAL A 25 -6.98 -6.48 -1.65
CA VAL A 25 -8.33 -6.78 -1.14
C VAL A 25 -9.36 -5.79 -1.71
N ALA A 26 -9.05 -4.50 -1.73
CA ALA A 26 -9.93 -3.48 -2.33
C ALA A 26 -10.15 -3.75 -3.84
N ALA A 27 -9.09 -4.12 -4.57
CA ALA A 27 -9.18 -4.49 -5.98
C ALA A 27 -10.07 -5.71 -6.23
N MET A 28 -10.00 -6.71 -5.35
CA MET A 28 -10.83 -7.91 -5.39
C MET A 28 -12.31 -7.58 -5.15
N ILE A 29 -12.62 -6.78 -4.12
CA ILE A 29 -13.99 -6.36 -3.80
C ILE A 29 -14.59 -5.57 -4.97
N MET A 30 -13.84 -4.61 -5.51
CA MET A 30 -14.29 -3.77 -6.62
C MET A 30 -14.18 -4.45 -8.00
N LYS A 31 -13.55 -5.62 -8.07
CA LYS A 31 -13.28 -6.38 -9.31
C LYS A 31 -12.55 -5.57 -10.39
N ARG A 32 -11.70 -4.63 -9.96
CA ARG A 32 -10.97 -3.69 -10.81
C ARG A 32 -9.48 -3.73 -10.47
N ILE A 33 -8.66 -4.19 -11.42
CA ILE A 33 -7.22 -4.39 -11.22
C ILE A 33 -6.51 -3.08 -10.85
N TRP A 34 -6.89 -1.96 -11.48
CA TRP A 34 -6.29 -0.65 -11.23
C TRP A 34 -6.56 -0.09 -9.82
N VAL A 35 -7.55 -0.60 -9.10
CA VAL A 35 -7.85 -0.16 -7.72
C VAL A 35 -6.72 -0.57 -6.78
N GLY A 36 -6.06 -1.71 -7.02
CA GLY A 36 -4.94 -2.21 -6.23
C GLY A 36 -3.81 -1.20 -6.06
N PRO A 37 -3.14 -0.80 -7.15
CA PRO A 37 -2.06 0.19 -7.09
C PRO A 37 -2.53 1.54 -6.52
N VAL A 38 -3.74 2.01 -6.86
CA VAL A 38 -4.25 3.30 -6.37
C VAL A 38 -4.44 3.29 -4.86
N VAL A 39 -5.10 2.27 -4.31
CA VAL A 39 -5.32 2.16 -2.87
C VAL A 39 -4.00 1.95 -2.13
N THR A 40 -3.10 1.14 -2.70
CA THR A 40 -1.76 0.91 -2.12
C THR A 40 -0.95 2.21 -2.05
N PHE A 41 -0.97 3.01 -3.12
CA PHE A 41 -0.32 4.32 -3.17
C PHE A 41 -0.86 5.24 -2.09
N LEU A 42 -2.20 5.37 -2.01
CA LEU A 42 -2.83 6.25 -1.03
C LEU A 42 -2.51 5.82 0.41
N LEU A 43 -2.59 4.52 0.71
CA LEU A 43 -2.27 4.02 2.05
C LEU A 43 -0.80 4.27 2.41
N ASN A 44 0.14 3.99 1.50
CA ASN A 44 1.56 4.20 1.78
C ASN A 44 1.90 5.69 1.94
N ALA A 45 1.35 6.55 1.08
CA ALA A 45 1.56 7.99 1.17
C ALA A 45 1.02 8.56 2.49
N ILE A 46 -0.18 8.12 2.92
CA ILE A 46 -0.74 8.53 4.21
C ILE A 46 0.16 8.08 5.36
N ILE A 47 0.64 6.83 5.33
CA ILE A 47 1.53 6.30 6.37
C ILE A 47 2.83 7.11 6.44
N GLU A 48 3.49 7.35 5.31
CA GLU A 48 4.75 8.11 5.28
C GLU A 48 4.56 9.56 5.72
N LEU A 49 3.57 10.26 5.17
CA LEU A 49 3.30 11.66 5.55
C LEU A 49 2.95 11.80 7.03
N THR A 50 2.16 10.85 7.57
CA THR A 50 1.82 10.83 8.99
C THR A 50 3.05 10.51 9.84
N TYR A 51 3.88 9.55 9.41
CA TYR A 51 5.13 9.23 10.09
C TYR A 51 6.05 10.44 10.15
N PHE A 52 6.25 11.16 9.04
CA PHE A 52 7.09 12.34 9.03
C PHE A 52 6.53 13.48 9.88
N ALA A 53 5.21 13.71 9.82
CA ALA A 53 4.57 14.75 10.63
C ALA A 53 4.68 14.47 12.14
N VAL A 54 4.50 13.21 12.56
CA VAL A 54 4.54 12.84 13.98
C VAL A 54 5.95 12.75 14.54
N TYR A 55 6.91 12.23 13.76
CA TYR A 55 8.27 11.96 14.27
C TYR A 55 9.24 13.13 14.11
N TYR A 56 9.10 13.88 13.01
CA TYR A 56 10.07 14.92 12.66
C TYR A 56 9.46 16.33 12.74
N ASP A 57 8.22 16.46 13.21
CA ASP A 57 7.48 17.73 13.32
C ASP A 57 7.38 18.48 11.97
N HIS A 58 7.28 17.71 10.88
CA HIS A 58 7.11 18.24 9.53
C HIS A 58 5.62 18.46 9.19
N SER A 59 5.37 19.27 8.16
CA SER A 59 4.03 19.42 7.62
C SER A 59 3.53 18.09 7.01
N PRO A 60 2.31 17.62 7.34
CA PRO A 60 1.73 16.42 6.74
C PRO A 60 1.41 16.56 5.25
N PHE A 61 1.57 17.76 4.69
CA PHE A 61 1.36 18.04 3.26
C PHE A 61 2.67 18.20 2.48
N ASP A 62 3.82 17.99 3.13
CA ASP A 62 5.12 18.03 2.46
C ASP A 62 5.40 16.71 1.73
N VAL A 63 5.05 16.71 0.44
CA VAL A 63 5.22 15.55 -0.46
C VAL A 63 6.68 15.25 -0.82
N SER A 64 7.64 16.11 -0.44
CA SER A 64 9.06 15.85 -0.69
C SER A 64 9.60 14.65 0.11
N HIS A 65 8.87 14.24 1.15
CA HIS A 65 9.21 13.09 1.99
C HIS A 65 8.64 11.75 1.47
N LEU A 66 7.93 11.75 0.34
CA LEU A 66 7.46 10.50 -0.26
C LEU A 66 8.62 9.70 -0.83
N SER A 67 8.82 8.51 -0.28
CA SER A 67 9.90 7.62 -0.69
C SER A 67 9.56 6.86 -1.97
N SER A 68 10.57 6.18 -2.55
CA SER A 68 10.41 5.29 -3.70
C SER A 68 9.48 4.11 -3.42
N TRP A 69 9.17 3.80 -2.16
CA TRP A 69 8.18 2.79 -1.80
C TRP A 69 6.77 3.13 -2.29
N ASN A 70 6.44 4.41 -2.47
CA ASN A 70 5.20 4.85 -3.12
C ASN A 70 5.13 4.48 -4.61
N ILE A 71 6.21 4.04 -5.23
CA ILE A 71 6.19 3.50 -6.61
C ILE A 71 6.28 1.97 -6.56
N ILE A 72 7.18 1.43 -5.75
CA ILE A 72 7.44 0.00 -5.68
C ILE A 72 6.21 -0.78 -5.18
N PHE A 73 5.57 -0.33 -4.08
CA PHE A 73 4.40 -1.04 -3.54
C PHE A 73 3.20 -1.05 -4.49
N PRO A 74 2.83 0.07 -5.15
CA PRO A 74 1.78 0.02 -6.17
C PRO A 74 2.09 -0.92 -7.34
N LEU A 75 3.35 -0.99 -7.80
CA LEU A 75 3.72 -1.93 -8.87
C LEU A 75 3.55 -3.39 -8.44
N ILE A 76 3.97 -3.73 -7.22
CA ILE A 76 3.77 -5.07 -6.65
C ILE A 76 2.27 -5.36 -6.48
N SER A 77 1.52 -4.38 -5.99
CA SER A 77 0.07 -4.48 -5.82
C SER A 77 -0.68 -4.66 -7.14
N LEU A 78 -0.20 -4.03 -8.22
CA LEU A 78 -0.73 -4.23 -9.55
C LEU A 78 -0.54 -5.68 -10.01
N LEU A 79 0.64 -6.27 -9.79
CA LEU A 79 0.92 -7.67 -10.11
C LEU A 79 -0.04 -8.62 -9.37
N PHE A 80 -0.16 -8.47 -8.05
CA PHE A 80 -1.07 -9.31 -7.26
C PHE A 80 -2.54 -9.09 -7.62
N SER A 81 -2.94 -7.84 -7.84
CA SER A 81 -4.31 -7.50 -8.24
C SER A 81 -4.64 -8.11 -9.60
N PHE A 82 -3.70 -8.13 -10.54
CA PHE A 82 -3.87 -8.81 -11.83
C PHE A 82 -4.15 -10.30 -11.65
N ILE A 83 -3.35 -10.99 -10.81
CA ILE A 83 -3.52 -12.41 -10.51
C ILE A 83 -4.87 -12.67 -9.83
N PHE A 84 -5.13 -12.05 -8.68
CA PHE A 84 -6.32 -12.38 -7.88
C PHE A 84 -7.63 -11.94 -8.54
N VAL A 85 -7.70 -10.73 -9.11
CA VAL A 85 -8.90 -10.28 -9.82
C VAL A 85 -9.12 -11.10 -11.09
N GLY A 86 -8.04 -11.49 -11.79
CA GLY A 86 -8.10 -12.40 -12.93
C GLY A 86 -8.72 -13.75 -12.58
N LEU A 87 -8.23 -14.40 -11.52
CA LEU A 87 -8.75 -15.67 -11.02
C LEU A 87 -10.25 -15.59 -10.63
N LEU A 88 -10.67 -14.47 -10.02
CA LEU A 88 -12.07 -14.24 -9.66
C LEU A 88 -12.97 -14.10 -10.89
N LYS A 89 -12.49 -13.47 -11.96
CA LYS A 89 -13.26 -13.34 -13.21
C LYS A 89 -13.43 -14.69 -13.91
N THR A 90 -12.38 -15.51 -13.95
CA THR A 90 -12.44 -16.85 -14.55
C THR A 90 -13.43 -17.76 -13.84
N LYS A 91 -13.44 -17.78 -12.50
CA LYS A 91 -14.40 -18.57 -11.71
C LYS A 91 -15.87 -18.21 -11.95
N LYS A 92 -16.17 -16.99 -12.38
CA LYS A 92 -17.55 -16.57 -12.68
C LYS A 92 -18.02 -17.03 -14.07
N SER A 93 -17.09 -17.38 -14.96
CA SER A 93 -17.37 -17.75 -16.36
C SER A 93 -17.51 -19.25 -16.59
N ILE A 94 -17.29 -20.08 -15.57
CA ILE A 94 -17.46 -21.53 -15.56
C ILE A 94 -18.71 -21.84 -14.73
#